data_AF-A0A0D0GDZ8-F1
#
_entry.id   AF-A0A0D0GDZ8-F1
#
_cell.length_a   1.000
_cell.length_b   1.000
_cell.length_c   1.000
_cell.angle_alpha   90.00
_cell.angle_beta   90.00
_cell.angle_gamma   90.00
#
_symmetry.space_group_name_H-M   'P 1'
#
loop_
_entity.id
_entity.type
_entity.pdbx_description
1 polymer ?
#
loop_
_entity_poly.entity_id
_entity_poly.type
_entity_poly.pdbx_seq_one_letter_code
_entity_poly.pdbx_strand_id
1 'polypeptide(L)'
;MTEDHAYLYSEPKKPWNKNVNLEEAWQTIFDEYTTLTNDTRGQHVFSLIKEITVLNSKLYVIQQAVSFLARQFDVRLCDMLRSMGFMFQYNPESMDKDLKMTISTAKSLLMSRAEAQAEFDKLDNDAGKATEKDYDALIAQLSKFLGFWINAKESTVMNFINYLEMFKQENKPQANG
;
A
#
# COMPACT_ATOMS: atom_id res chain seq x y z
N MET A 1 -23.19 -60.81 19.99
CA MET A 1 -23.49 -59.52 20.65
C MET A 1 -22.61 -58.50 19.97
N THR A 2 -23.24 -57.43 19.53
CA THR A 2 -22.85 -56.49 18.47
C THR A 2 -21.54 -55.74 18.74
N GLU A 3 -20.60 -55.82 17.80
CA GLU A 3 -19.43 -54.94 17.75
C GLU A 3 -19.90 -53.51 17.50
N ASP A 4 -19.52 -52.63 18.42
CA ASP A 4 -19.93 -51.23 18.46
C ASP A 4 -19.14 -50.44 17.41
N HIS A 5 -19.70 -50.38 16.21
CA HIS A 5 -19.18 -49.60 15.08
C HIS A 5 -19.52 -48.10 15.18
N ALA A 6 -19.82 -47.57 16.37
CA ALA A 6 -20.13 -46.15 16.57
C ALA A 6 -19.02 -45.20 16.06
N TYR A 7 -17.76 -45.66 15.99
CA TYR A 7 -16.65 -44.87 15.45
C TYR A 7 -16.69 -44.69 13.92
N LEU A 8 -17.43 -45.52 13.18
CA LEU A 8 -17.61 -45.36 11.73
C LEU A 8 -18.63 -44.26 11.38
N TYR A 9 -19.42 -43.83 12.36
CA TYR A 9 -20.44 -42.77 12.23
C TYR A 9 -20.15 -41.54 13.08
N SER A 10 -18.98 -41.45 13.74
CA SER A 10 -18.55 -40.17 14.29
C SER A 10 -18.37 -39.23 13.12
N GLU A 11 -19.26 -38.23 13.00
CA GLU A 11 -19.20 -37.23 11.95
C GLU A 11 -17.74 -36.77 11.78
N PRO A 12 -17.21 -36.71 10.55
CA PRO A 12 -15.89 -36.14 10.35
C PRO A 12 -15.91 -34.78 11.02
N LYS A 13 -15.07 -34.59 12.05
CA LYS A 13 -14.91 -33.30 12.74
C LYS A 13 -14.81 -32.25 11.65
N LYS A 14 -15.87 -31.47 11.43
CA LYS A 14 -15.89 -30.40 10.43
C LYS A 14 -14.68 -29.53 10.76
N PRO A 15 -13.61 -29.54 9.97
CA PRO A 15 -12.64 -28.49 10.12
C PRO A 15 -13.29 -27.24 9.52
N TRP A 16 -12.80 -26.08 9.89
CA TRP A 16 -13.28 -24.77 9.41
C TRP A 16 -14.54 -24.29 10.14
N ASN A 17 -14.27 -23.65 11.26
CA ASN A 17 -15.14 -22.64 11.83
C ASN A 17 -15.58 -21.69 10.70
N LYS A 18 -16.85 -21.72 10.29
CA LYS A 18 -17.43 -20.88 9.21
C LYS A 18 -17.36 -19.37 9.49
N ASN A 19 -16.80 -19.00 10.64
CA ASN A 19 -16.61 -17.62 11.12
C ASN A 19 -15.13 -17.23 11.20
N VAL A 20 -14.21 -17.94 10.53
CA VAL A 20 -12.91 -17.32 10.26
C VAL A 20 -13.21 -16.19 9.28
N ASN A 21 -13.08 -14.95 9.77
CA ASN A 21 -13.13 -13.79 8.90
C ASN A 21 -11.97 -13.96 7.90
N LEU A 22 -12.32 -14.43 6.68
CA LEU A 22 -11.35 -14.73 5.64
C LEU A 22 -10.46 -13.52 5.36
N GLU A 23 -11.02 -12.31 5.46
CA GLU A 23 -10.26 -11.07 5.33
C GLU A 23 -9.21 -10.90 6.42
N GLU A 24 -9.54 -11.19 7.69
CA GLU A 24 -8.57 -11.12 8.80
C GLU A 24 -7.46 -12.18 8.68
N ALA A 25 -7.81 -13.38 8.23
CA ALA A 25 -6.84 -14.43 7.98
C ALA A 25 -5.87 -14.06 6.84
N TRP A 26 -6.40 -13.50 5.75
CA TRP A 26 -5.58 -13.00 4.65
C TRP A 26 -4.73 -11.80 5.05
N GLN A 27 -5.27 -10.89 5.85
CA GLN A 27 -4.52 -9.76 6.40
C GLN A 27 -3.35 -10.25 7.25
N THR A 28 -3.57 -11.24 8.11
CA THR A 28 -2.50 -11.83 8.95
C THR A 28 -1.40 -12.46 8.09
N ILE A 29 -1.76 -13.22 7.07
CA ILE A 29 -0.80 -13.82 6.12
C ILE A 29 -0.01 -12.74 5.36
N PHE A 30 -0.69 -11.67 4.95
CA PHE A 30 -0.06 -10.56 4.25
C PHE A 30 0.90 -9.77 5.15
N ASP A 31 0.52 -9.51 6.39
CA ASP A 31 1.35 -8.81 7.37
C ASP A 31 2.61 -9.64 7.72
N GLU A 32 2.45 -10.96 7.89
CA GLU A 32 3.58 -11.87 8.08
C GLU A 32 4.51 -11.86 6.86
N TYR A 33 3.95 -11.95 5.66
CA TYR A 33 4.73 -11.94 4.42
C TYR A 33 5.51 -10.64 4.24
N THR A 34 4.87 -9.48 4.41
CA THR A 34 5.50 -8.17 4.27
C THR A 34 6.58 -7.92 5.31
N THR A 35 6.36 -8.39 6.55
CA THR A 35 7.36 -8.31 7.63
C THR A 35 8.60 -9.15 7.31
N LEU A 36 8.40 -10.39 6.85
CA LEU A 36 9.49 -11.32 6.57
C LEU A 36 10.25 -10.98 5.28
N THR A 37 9.56 -10.47 4.26
CA THR A 37 10.20 -10.10 2.99
C THR A 37 10.87 -8.72 2.99
N ASN A 38 10.66 -7.93 4.06
CA ASN A 38 11.11 -6.55 4.18
C ASN A 38 10.84 -5.76 2.89
N ASP A 39 9.59 -5.77 2.44
CA ASP A 39 9.20 -5.28 1.12
C ASP A 39 9.39 -3.75 0.99
N THR A 40 10.59 -3.36 0.57
CA THR A 40 10.97 -1.97 0.31
C THR A 40 10.08 -1.33 -0.76
N ARG A 41 9.59 -2.11 -1.73
CA ARG A 41 8.72 -1.59 -2.80
C ARG A 41 7.34 -1.27 -2.24
N GLY A 42 6.74 -2.19 -1.48
CA GLY A 42 5.47 -1.96 -0.80
C GLY A 42 5.53 -0.79 0.18
N GLN A 43 6.62 -0.67 0.94
CA GLN A 43 6.86 0.49 1.81
C GLN A 43 6.95 1.81 1.03
N HIS A 44 7.63 1.80 -0.12
CA HIS A 44 7.74 2.98 -0.98
C HIS A 44 6.39 3.39 -1.58
N VAL A 45 5.61 2.42 -2.09
CA VAL A 45 4.24 2.66 -2.59
C VAL A 45 3.36 3.25 -1.47
N PHE A 46 3.43 2.69 -0.26
CA PHE A 46 2.68 3.23 0.88
C PHE A 46 3.10 4.65 1.24
N SER A 47 4.41 4.96 1.18
CA SER A 47 4.92 6.31 1.38
C SER A 47 4.37 7.28 0.34
N LEU A 48 4.35 6.91 -0.94
CA LEU A 48 3.79 7.73 -2.02
C LEU A 48 2.28 7.99 -1.82
N ILE A 49 1.50 6.98 -1.44
CA ILE A 49 0.06 7.15 -1.12
C ILE A 49 -0.14 8.17 0.00
N LYS A 50 0.67 8.06 1.06
CA LYS A 50 0.62 8.98 2.20
C LYS A 50 0.97 10.40 1.76
N GLU A 51 2.02 10.56 0.96
CA GLU A 51 2.44 11.85 0.43
C GLU A 51 1.36 12.49 -0.45
N ILE A 52 0.80 11.74 -1.40
CA ILE A 52 -0.31 12.18 -2.27
C ILE A 52 -1.50 12.63 -1.43
N THR A 53 -1.86 11.86 -0.40
CA THR A 53 -2.98 12.17 0.49
C THR A 53 -2.73 13.48 1.24
N VAL A 54 -1.54 13.65 1.85
CA VAL A 54 -1.17 14.87 2.56
C VAL A 54 -1.19 16.08 1.63
N LEU A 55 -0.65 15.96 0.41
CA LEU A 55 -0.63 17.04 -0.57
C LEU A 55 -2.05 17.41 -1.03
N ASN A 56 -2.91 16.43 -1.29
CA ASN A 56 -4.31 16.66 -1.65
C ASN A 56 -5.05 17.40 -0.51
N SER A 57 -4.87 16.97 0.74
CA SER A 57 -5.49 17.65 1.89
C SER A 57 -4.99 19.09 2.04
N LYS A 58 -3.69 19.33 1.91
CA LYS A 58 -3.11 20.69 1.96
C LYS A 58 -3.70 21.58 0.87
N LEU A 59 -3.70 21.10 -0.38
CA LEU A 59 -4.24 21.84 -1.53
C LEU A 59 -5.73 22.15 -1.35
N TYR A 60 -6.51 21.19 -0.85
CA TYR A 60 -7.92 21.38 -0.56
C TYR A 60 -8.14 22.49 0.47
N VAL A 61 -7.43 22.44 1.61
CA VAL A 61 -7.51 23.47 2.66
C VAL A 61 -7.14 24.85 2.11
N ILE A 62 -6.05 24.97 1.34
CA ILE A 62 -5.63 26.23 0.72
C ILE A 62 -6.74 26.75 -0.20
N GLN A 63 -7.30 25.90 -1.05
CA GLN A 63 -8.35 26.31 -1.99
C GLN A 63 -9.62 26.80 -1.28
N GLN A 64 -10.02 26.13 -0.19
CA GLN A 64 -11.16 26.57 0.62
C GLN A 64 -10.87 27.89 1.35
N ALA A 65 -9.69 28.02 1.96
CA ALA A 65 -9.27 29.23 2.66
C ALA A 65 -9.23 30.44 1.71
N VAL A 66 -8.62 30.28 0.52
CA VAL A 66 -8.56 31.33 -0.49
C VAL A 66 -9.94 31.70 -1.01
N SER A 67 -10.80 30.71 -1.29
CA SER A 67 -12.17 30.95 -1.77
C SER A 67 -13.03 31.69 -0.75
N PHE A 68 -12.82 31.40 0.54
CA PHE A 68 -13.50 32.09 1.63
C PHE A 68 -12.97 33.52 1.81
N LEU A 69 -11.64 33.69 1.89
CA LEU A 69 -10.98 34.99 2.06
C LEU A 69 -11.24 35.96 0.90
N ALA A 70 -11.50 35.46 -0.30
CA ALA A 70 -11.93 36.26 -1.44
C ALA A 70 -13.32 36.89 -1.26
N ARG A 71 -14.15 36.35 -0.36
CA ARG A 71 -15.52 36.82 -0.09
C ARG A 71 -15.62 37.56 1.24
N GLN A 72 -14.92 37.07 2.25
CA GLN A 72 -15.00 37.59 3.61
C GLN A 72 -13.63 37.50 4.29
N PHE A 73 -13.21 38.62 4.87
CA PHE A 73 -11.98 38.67 5.65
C PHE A 73 -12.12 37.91 6.97
N ASP A 74 -11.20 36.98 7.23
CA ASP A 74 -11.09 36.26 8.49
C ASP A 74 -9.61 36.08 8.88
N VAL A 75 -9.23 36.68 10.00
CA VAL A 75 -7.87 36.64 10.54
C VAL A 75 -7.41 35.21 10.84
N ARG A 76 -8.30 34.33 11.30
CA ARG A 76 -7.97 32.94 11.64
C ARG A 76 -7.54 32.14 10.41
N LEU A 77 -8.18 32.39 9.26
CA LEU A 77 -7.80 31.76 8.00
C LEU A 77 -6.47 32.32 7.48
N CYS A 78 -6.22 33.62 7.67
CA CYS A 78 -4.92 34.21 7.36
C CYS A 78 -3.80 33.57 8.20
N ASP A 79 -4.01 33.38 9.50
CA ASP A 79 -3.04 32.73 10.39
C ASP A 79 -2.83 31.26 10.04
N MET A 80 -3.90 30.55 9.65
CA MET A 80 -3.81 29.18 9.16
C MET A 80 -2.94 29.12 7.89
N LEU A 81 -3.15 29.99 6.91
CA LEU A 81 -2.32 30.04 5.70
C LEU A 81 -0.85 30.35 6.02
N ARG A 82 -0.58 31.25 6.98
CA ARG A 82 0.79 31.52 7.46
C ARG A 82 1.43 30.29 8.11
N SER A 83 0.67 29.55 8.93
CA SER A 83 1.15 28.30 9.55
C SER A 83 1.47 27.21 8.52
N MET A 84 0.83 27.26 7.35
CA MET A 84 1.11 26.38 6.22
C MET A 84 2.31 26.84 5.36
N GLY A 85 2.96 27.94 5.73
CA GLY A 85 4.16 28.47 5.06
C GLY A 85 3.92 29.64 4.11
N PHE A 86 2.69 30.13 3.98
CA PHE A 86 2.37 31.27 3.11
C PHE A 86 2.50 32.59 3.90
N MET A 87 3.73 33.09 4.01
CA MET A 87 4.10 34.28 4.80
C MET A 87 3.72 35.61 4.10
N PHE A 88 2.45 35.77 3.74
CA PHE A 88 1.92 37.02 3.19
C PHE A 88 1.21 37.85 4.27
N GLN A 89 1.00 39.14 3.98
CA GLN A 89 0.38 40.06 4.93
C GLN A 89 -1.11 39.78 5.08
N TYR A 90 -1.83 39.47 4.01
CA TYR A 90 -3.29 39.25 4.00
C TYR A 90 -4.06 40.42 4.64
N ASN A 91 -3.70 41.65 4.29
CA ASN A 91 -4.45 42.82 4.72
C ASN A 91 -5.66 43.03 3.79
N PRO A 92 -6.76 43.65 4.25
CA PRO A 92 -7.93 43.91 3.39
C PRO A 92 -7.58 44.64 2.08
N GLU A 93 -6.60 45.54 2.13
CA GLU A 93 -6.12 46.32 0.98
C GLU A 93 -5.24 45.52 0.01
N SER A 94 -4.50 44.52 0.51
CA SER A 94 -3.59 43.67 -0.28
C SER A 94 -4.15 42.29 -0.57
N MET A 95 -5.36 41.98 -0.10
CA MET A 95 -5.94 40.65 -0.06
C MET A 95 -5.94 39.96 -1.43
N ASP A 96 -6.44 40.62 -2.46
CA ASP A 96 -6.50 40.04 -3.82
C ASP A 96 -5.10 39.68 -4.35
N LYS A 97 -4.11 40.54 -4.10
CA LYS A 97 -2.72 40.30 -4.48
C LYS A 97 -2.12 39.14 -3.69
N ASP A 98 -2.33 39.12 -2.37
CA ASP A 98 -1.78 38.10 -1.48
C ASP A 98 -2.40 36.72 -1.74
N LEU A 99 -3.70 36.66 -2.04
CA LEU A 99 -4.38 35.44 -2.44
C LEU A 99 -3.86 34.93 -3.79
N LYS A 100 -3.64 35.80 -4.77
CA LYS A 100 -3.01 35.42 -6.06
C LYS A 100 -1.61 34.86 -5.87
N MET A 101 -0.80 35.48 -5.00
CA MET A 101 0.52 34.95 -4.65
C MET A 101 0.42 33.60 -3.95
N THR A 102 -0.54 33.43 -3.04
CA THR A 102 -0.81 32.15 -2.36
C THR A 102 -1.16 31.03 -3.34
N ILE A 103 -2.06 31.30 -4.30
CA ILE A 103 -2.38 30.37 -5.38
C ILE A 103 -1.13 30.06 -6.21
N SER A 104 -0.34 31.08 -6.55
CA SER A 104 0.89 30.91 -7.34
C SER A 104 1.91 30.03 -6.62
N THR A 105 2.12 30.24 -5.32
CA THR A 105 3.01 29.41 -4.50
C THR A 105 2.43 28.00 -4.33
N ALA A 106 1.11 27.83 -4.20
CA ALA A 106 0.48 26.52 -4.13
C ALA A 106 0.65 25.68 -5.41
N LYS A 107 1.04 26.28 -6.55
CA LYS A 107 1.38 25.53 -7.76
C LYS A 107 2.57 24.60 -7.56
N SER A 108 3.53 24.93 -6.70
CA SER A 108 4.64 24.01 -6.41
C SER A 108 4.13 22.73 -5.74
N LEU A 109 3.15 22.84 -4.84
CA LEU A 109 2.49 21.69 -4.23
C LEU A 109 1.71 20.85 -5.25
N LEU A 110 1.09 21.49 -6.26
CA LEU A 110 0.46 20.78 -7.38
C LEU A 110 1.47 20.00 -8.21
N MET A 111 2.66 20.58 -8.46
CA MET A 111 3.74 19.89 -9.16
C MET A 111 4.25 18.69 -8.36
N SER A 112 4.56 18.85 -7.08
CA SER A 112 4.98 17.74 -6.22
C SER A 112 3.93 16.64 -6.15
N ARG A 113 2.63 17.00 -6.09
CA ARG A 113 1.53 16.03 -6.13
C ARG A 113 1.49 15.28 -7.46
N ALA A 114 1.72 15.96 -8.58
CA ALA A 114 1.74 15.35 -9.91
C ALA A 114 2.94 14.41 -10.07
N GLU A 115 4.11 14.78 -9.55
CA GLU A 115 5.31 13.94 -9.53
C GLU A 115 5.10 12.66 -8.72
N ALA A 116 4.62 12.80 -7.48
CA ALA A 116 4.31 11.65 -6.62
C ALA A 116 3.24 10.73 -7.23
N GLN A 117 2.21 11.30 -7.86
CA GLN A 117 1.18 10.53 -8.57
C GLN A 117 1.77 9.79 -9.78
N ALA A 118 2.60 10.45 -10.59
CA ALA A 118 3.21 9.82 -11.76
C ALA A 118 4.16 8.68 -11.36
N GLU A 119 4.85 8.81 -10.23
CA GLU A 119 5.69 7.74 -9.68
C GLU A 119 4.84 6.57 -9.16
N PHE A 120 3.76 6.85 -8.43
CA PHE A 120 2.80 5.83 -8.00
C PHE A 120 2.23 5.07 -9.19
N ASP A 121 1.77 5.79 -10.23
CA ASP A 121 1.18 5.18 -11.42
C ASP A 121 2.18 4.28 -12.16
N LYS A 122 3.47 4.63 -12.17
CA LYS A 122 4.52 3.75 -12.74
C LYS A 122 4.63 2.45 -11.95
N LEU A 123 4.68 2.54 -10.62
CA LEU A 123 4.81 1.37 -9.75
C LEU A 123 3.58 0.47 -9.77
N ASP A 124 2.40 1.06 -9.94
CA ASP A 124 1.11 0.36 -10.09
C ASP A 124 1.01 -0.35 -11.45
N ASN A 125 1.41 0.32 -12.53
CA ASN A 125 1.42 -0.28 -13.87
C ASN A 125 2.50 -1.37 -14.04
N ASP A 126 3.62 -1.28 -13.33
CA ASP A 126 4.65 -2.33 -13.30
C ASP A 126 4.23 -3.55 -12.46
N ALA A 127 3.20 -3.41 -11.63
CA ALA A 127 2.60 -4.54 -10.91
C ALA A 127 1.59 -5.22 -11.85
N GLY A 128 2.09 -6.10 -12.73
CA GLY A 128 1.22 -6.99 -13.49
C GLY A 128 0.22 -7.67 -12.56
N LYS A 129 -1.04 -7.83 -13.02
CA LYS A 129 -2.08 -8.50 -12.23
C LYS A 129 -1.68 -9.96 -12.00
N ALA A 130 -1.11 -10.25 -10.84
CA ALA A 130 -0.83 -11.61 -10.44
C ALA A 130 -2.13 -12.41 -10.38
N THR A 131 -2.17 -13.52 -11.11
CA THR A 131 -3.30 -14.45 -11.11
C THR A 131 -2.97 -15.68 -10.28
N GLU A 132 -3.99 -16.43 -9.87
CA GLU A 132 -3.81 -17.73 -9.19
C GLU A 132 -2.95 -18.69 -10.02
N LYS A 133 -3.06 -18.62 -11.36
CA LYS A 133 -2.22 -19.40 -12.27
C LYS A 133 -0.74 -19.05 -12.18
N ASP A 134 -0.40 -17.79 -11.93
CA ASP A 134 0.99 -17.36 -11.74
C ASP A 134 1.56 -17.90 -10.43
N TYR A 135 0.72 -17.98 -9.39
CA TYR A 135 1.08 -18.62 -8.13
C TYR A 135 1.32 -20.13 -8.29
N ASP A 136 0.41 -20.84 -8.97
CA ASP A 136 0.59 -22.28 -9.25
C ASP A 136 1.86 -22.55 -10.06
N ALA A 137 2.13 -21.72 -11.07
CA ALA A 137 3.34 -21.82 -11.87
C ALA A 137 4.62 -21.61 -11.03
N LEU A 138 4.59 -20.66 -10.09
CA LEU A 138 5.68 -20.40 -9.16
C LEU A 138 5.92 -21.60 -8.24
N ILE A 139 4.87 -22.18 -7.66
CA ILE A 139 4.97 -23.38 -6.81
C ILE A 139 5.53 -24.56 -7.59
N ALA A 140 5.10 -24.76 -8.84
CA ALA A 140 5.63 -25.81 -9.71
C ALA A 140 7.13 -25.61 -10.01
N GLN A 141 7.56 -24.36 -10.25
CA GLN A 141 8.96 -24.04 -10.46
C GLN A 141 9.81 -24.26 -9.21
N LEU A 142 9.34 -23.82 -8.04
CA LEU A 142 10.01 -24.05 -6.77
C LEU A 142 10.09 -25.54 -6.43
N SER A 143 9.01 -26.28 -6.66
CA SER A 143 8.99 -27.74 -6.45
C SER A 143 10.00 -28.46 -7.35
N LYS A 144 10.08 -28.05 -8.62
CA LYS A 144 11.08 -28.55 -9.56
C LYS A 144 12.51 -28.23 -9.12
N PHE A 145 12.74 -27.00 -8.64
CA PHE A 145 14.03 -26.54 -8.16
C PHE A 145 14.51 -27.30 -6.91
N LEU A 146 13.63 -27.46 -5.92
CA LEU A 146 13.96 -28.14 -4.66
C LEU A 146 13.97 -29.67 -4.77
N GLY A 147 13.41 -30.22 -5.85
CA GLY A 147 13.37 -31.67 -6.09
C GLY A 147 12.29 -32.42 -5.29
N PHE A 148 11.35 -31.69 -4.67
CA PHE A 148 10.20 -32.28 -3.98
C PHE A 148 8.92 -31.47 -4.23
N TRP A 149 7.77 -32.11 -4.08
CA TRP A 149 6.47 -31.46 -4.26
C TRP A 149 6.11 -30.58 -3.06
N ILE A 150 5.89 -29.29 -3.29
CA ILE A 150 5.42 -28.35 -2.26
C ILE A 150 3.90 -28.44 -2.17
N ASN A 151 3.37 -28.78 -1.00
CA ASN A 151 1.93 -28.69 -0.73
C ASN A 151 1.56 -27.26 -0.30
N ALA A 152 1.00 -26.47 -1.22
CA ALA A 152 0.63 -25.08 -0.95
C ALA A 152 -0.37 -24.91 0.21
N LYS A 153 -1.22 -25.90 0.49
CA LYS A 153 -2.23 -25.84 1.56
C LYS A 153 -1.67 -26.09 2.96
N GLU A 154 -0.49 -26.70 3.05
CA GLU A 154 0.15 -27.07 4.31
C GLU A 154 1.45 -26.30 4.56
N SER A 155 1.87 -25.49 3.58
CA SER A 155 3.09 -24.69 3.68
C SER A 155 2.86 -23.42 4.48
N THR A 156 3.76 -23.10 5.40
CA THR A 156 3.76 -21.83 6.13
C THR A 156 4.34 -20.70 5.27
N VAL A 157 3.98 -19.45 5.59
CA VAL A 157 4.51 -18.25 4.92
C VAL A 157 6.04 -18.20 5.00
N MET A 158 6.60 -18.50 6.18
CA MET A 158 8.05 -18.57 6.38
C MET A 158 8.75 -19.60 5.49
N ASN A 159 8.20 -20.81 5.36
CA ASN A 159 8.78 -21.83 4.50
C ASN A 159 8.76 -21.41 3.03
N PHE A 160 7.65 -20.82 2.59
CA PHE A 160 7.50 -20.30 1.24
C PHE A 160 8.51 -19.17 0.93
N ILE A 161 8.74 -18.25 1.86
CA ILE A 161 9.74 -17.19 1.72
C ILE A 161 11.14 -17.78 1.64
N ASN A 162 11.49 -18.74 2.50
CA ASN A 162 12.80 -19.41 2.44
C ASN A 162 13.03 -20.08 1.08
N TYR A 163 12.02 -20.78 0.53
CA TYR A 163 12.11 -21.38 -0.81
C TYR A 163 12.33 -20.33 -1.90
N LEU A 164 11.63 -19.19 -1.81
CA LEU A 164 11.81 -18.07 -2.74
C LEU A 164 13.20 -17.45 -2.64
N GLU A 165 13.73 -17.28 -1.44
CA GLU A 165 15.07 -16.72 -1.25
C GLU A 165 16.16 -17.64 -1.79
N MET A 166 16.07 -18.95 -1.51
CA MET A 166 16.99 -19.95 -2.07
C MET A 166 16.96 -19.92 -3.59
N PHE A 167 15.75 -19.92 -4.18
CA PHE A 167 15.58 -19.84 -5.63
C PHE A 167 16.17 -18.56 -6.22
N LYS A 168 15.95 -17.40 -5.57
CA LYS A 168 16.51 -16.11 -6.01
C LYS A 168 18.03 -16.07 -5.89
N GLN A 169 18.62 -16.64 -4.85
CA GLN A 169 20.08 -16.64 -4.65
C GLN A 169 20.80 -17.45 -5.74
N GLU A 170 20.29 -18.63 -6.10
CA GLU A 170 20.92 -19.47 -7.13
C GLU A 170 20.65 -18.98 -8.56
N ASN A 171 19.53 -18.31 -8.81
CA ASN A 171 19.21 -17.74 -10.13
C ASN A 171 19.65 -16.27 -10.29
N LYS A 172 20.48 -15.73 -9.39
CA LYS A 172 21.09 -14.41 -9.62
C LYS A 172 21.98 -14.50 -10.87
N PRO A 173 21.86 -13.57 -11.84
CA PRO A 173 22.78 -13.53 -12.97
C PRO A 173 24.20 -13.36 -12.42
N GLN A 174 25.10 -14.29 -12.76
CA GLN A 174 26.51 -14.13 -12.47
C GLN A 174 26.96 -12.82 -13.12
N ALA A 175 27.38 -11.86 -12.30
CA ALA A 175 28.06 -10.67 -12.79
C ALA A 175 29.36 -11.15 -13.44
N ASN A 176 29.36 -11.26 -14.76
CA ASN A 176 30.58 -11.51 -15.53
C ASN A 176 31.53 -10.34 -15.24
N GLY A 177 32.57 -10.62 -14.45
CA GLY A 177 33.72 -9.74 -14.27
C GLY A 177 34.61 -9.70 -15.50
#